data_AF-A0A838SAP9-F1
#
_entry.id   AF-A0A838SAP9-F1
#
_cell.length_a   1.000
_cell.length_b   1.000
_cell.length_c   1.000
_cell.angle_alpha   90.00
_cell.angle_beta   90.00
_cell.angle_gamma   90.00
#
_symmetry.space_group_name_H-M   'P 1'
#
loop_
_entity.id
_entity.type
_entity.pdbx_description
1 polymer ?
#
loop_
_entity_poly.entity_id
_entity_poly.type
_entity_poly.pdbx_seq_one_letter_code
_entity_poly.pdbx_strand_id
1 'polypeptide(L)'
;IIGRNVRIGEGCTIEESIILDGTLIGSNCHLHRCIIDRFNIISSGTTHGDKHGRDGRRSTAGKLGLTLFPRGQSYGGRAIHSSPSSLT
;
A
#
# COMPACT_ATOMS: atom_id res chain seq x y z
N ILE A 1 -8.49 -9.11 -2.56
CA ILE A 1 -9.45 -8.90 -1.45
C ILE A 1 -9.41 -7.43 -1.05
N ILE A 2 -10.56 -6.79 -0.82
CA ILE A 2 -10.64 -5.39 -0.40
C ILE A 2 -11.46 -5.30 0.89
N GLY A 3 -10.85 -4.72 1.93
CA GLY A 3 -11.44 -4.48 3.23
C GLY A 3 -12.41 -3.29 3.25
N ARG A 4 -12.92 -2.97 4.43
CA ARG A 4 -13.91 -1.91 4.64
C ARG A 4 -13.28 -0.53 4.52
N ASN A 5 -14.05 0.43 3.99
CA ASN A 5 -13.65 1.83 3.91
C ASN A 5 -12.31 2.06 3.17
N VAL A 6 -11.94 1.15 2.27
CA VAL A 6 -10.82 1.35 1.36
C VAL A 6 -11.25 2.35 0.27
N ARG A 7 -10.38 3.30 -0.05
CA ARG A 7 -10.58 4.24 -1.16
C ARG A 7 -9.48 4.04 -2.18
N ILE A 8 -9.85 3.88 -3.44
CA ILE A 8 -8.92 3.63 -4.55
C ILE A 8 -9.13 4.70 -5.60
N GLY A 9 -8.06 5.41 -5.94
CA GLY A 9 -8.04 6.42 -6.98
C GLY A 9 -8.22 5.81 -8.38
N GLU A 10 -8.54 6.66 -9.34
CA GLU A 10 -8.72 6.26 -10.74
C GLU A 10 -7.43 5.68 -11.35
N GLY A 11 -7.58 4.85 -12.39
CA GLY A 11 -6.45 4.30 -13.14
C GLY A 11 -5.60 3.27 -12.42
N CYS A 12 -5.99 2.82 -11.22
CA CYS A 12 -5.23 1.81 -10.49
C CYS A 12 -5.38 0.41 -11.11
N THR A 13 -4.27 -0.33 -11.21
CA THR A 13 -4.26 -1.77 -11.49
C THR A 13 -3.82 -2.51 -10.23
N ILE A 14 -4.69 -3.38 -9.70
CA ILE A 14 -4.43 -4.09 -8.44
C ILE A 14 -4.71 -5.57 -8.64
N GLU A 15 -3.67 -6.38 -8.52
CA GLU A 15 -3.69 -7.80 -8.84
C GLU A 15 -3.05 -8.62 -7.71
N GLU A 16 -3.57 -9.82 -7.46
CA GLU A 16 -3.05 -10.76 -6.42
C GLU A 16 -2.84 -10.13 -5.03
N SER A 17 -3.66 -9.13 -4.68
CA SER A 17 -3.42 -8.29 -3.50
C SER A 17 -4.55 -8.35 -2.47
N ILE A 18 -4.16 -8.16 -1.21
CA ILE A 18 -5.05 -8.01 -0.05
C ILE A 18 -4.89 -6.59 0.47
N ILE A 19 -5.97 -5.82 0.50
CA ILE A 19 -5.99 -4.46 1.05
C ILE A 19 -6.91 -4.45 2.26
N LEU A 20 -6.36 -4.16 3.44
CA LEU A 20 -7.13 -4.12 4.68
C LEU A 20 -7.73 -2.73 4.96
N ASP A 21 -8.60 -2.70 5.95
CA ASP A 21 -9.54 -1.61 6.23
C ASP A 21 -8.91 -0.22 6.32
N GLY A 22 -9.64 0.77 5.83
CA GLY A 22 -9.30 2.18 5.97
C GLY A 22 -8.07 2.63 5.18
N THR A 23 -7.55 1.80 4.27
CA THR A 23 -6.44 2.14 3.37
C THR A 23 -6.89 3.14 2.30
N LEU A 24 -6.03 4.12 2.01
CA LEU A 24 -6.20 5.10 0.94
C LEU A 24 -5.15 4.85 -0.14
N ILE A 25 -5.58 4.67 -1.39
CA ILE A 25 -4.70 4.45 -2.54
C ILE A 25 -4.91 5.59 -3.53
N GLY A 26 -3.85 6.33 -3.84
CA GLY A 26 -3.87 7.41 -4.84
C GLY A 26 -4.06 6.89 -6.26
N SER A 27 -4.31 7.79 -7.21
CA SER A 27 -4.58 7.43 -8.61
C SER A 27 -3.36 6.81 -9.30
N ASN A 28 -3.58 6.05 -10.36
CA ASN A 28 -2.57 5.46 -11.24
C ASN A 28 -1.54 4.57 -10.51
N CYS A 29 -1.95 3.86 -9.46
CA CYS A 29 -1.08 2.90 -8.78
C CYS A 29 -1.09 1.54 -9.49
N HIS A 30 0.05 0.84 -9.47
CA HIS A 30 0.19 -0.53 -9.95
C HIS A 30 0.67 -1.44 -8.81
N LEU A 31 -0.23 -2.23 -8.25
CA LEU A 31 0.03 -3.03 -7.06
C LEU A 31 -0.18 -4.51 -7.37
N HIS A 32 0.90 -5.29 -7.30
CA HIS A 32 0.87 -6.72 -7.55
C HIS A 32 1.41 -7.46 -6.32
N ARG A 33 0.74 -8.56 -5.92
CA ARG A 33 1.20 -9.41 -4.80
C ARG A 33 1.47 -8.62 -3.50
N CYS A 34 0.59 -7.68 -3.19
CA CYS A 34 0.71 -6.83 -2.02
C CYS A 34 -0.23 -7.29 -0.89
N ILE A 35 0.26 -7.28 0.35
CA ILE A 35 -0.57 -7.31 1.55
C ILE A 35 -0.44 -5.95 2.20
N ILE A 36 -1.50 -5.16 2.13
CA ILE A 36 -1.55 -3.81 2.68
C ILE A 36 -2.38 -3.85 3.96
N ASP A 37 -1.72 -3.73 5.11
CA ASP A 37 -2.42 -3.68 6.40
C ASP A 37 -3.23 -2.38 6.54
N ARG A 38 -4.06 -2.30 7.58
CA ARG A 38 -5.02 -1.22 7.80
C ARG A 38 -4.34 0.14 7.86
N PHE A 39 -5.07 1.14 7.40
CA PHE A 39 -4.74 2.56 7.56
C PHE A 39 -3.47 3.02 6.84
N ASN A 40 -3.08 2.34 5.77
CA ASN A 40 -2.02 2.82 4.90
C ASN A 40 -2.49 3.94 3.97
N ILE A 41 -1.57 4.83 3.59
CA ILE A 41 -1.76 5.82 2.53
C ILE A 41 -0.71 5.56 1.46
N ILE A 42 -1.16 5.13 0.28
CA ILE A 42 -0.31 4.86 -0.87
C ILE A 42 -0.40 6.07 -1.81
N SER A 43 0.74 6.71 -2.07
CA SER A 43 0.83 7.88 -2.94
C SER A 43 0.43 7.54 -4.38
N SER A 44 -0.13 8.50 -5.12
CA SER A 44 -0.45 8.32 -6.55
C SER A 44 0.80 7.93 -7.36
N GLY A 45 0.61 7.12 -8.40
CA GLY A 45 1.70 6.65 -9.27
C GLY A 45 2.61 5.58 -8.64
N THR A 46 2.27 5.09 -7.44
CA THR A 46 3.09 4.09 -6.76
C THR A 46 3.01 2.74 -7.48
N THR A 47 4.17 2.13 -7.73
CA THR A 47 4.30 0.79 -8.31
C THR A 47 5.01 -0.13 -7.32
N HIS A 48 4.37 -1.24 -6.96
CA HIS A 48 4.94 -2.27 -6.08
C HIS A 48 4.56 -3.67 -6.53
N GLY A 49 5.53 -4.57 -6.41
CA GLY A 49 5.41 -5.93 -6.91
C GLY A 49 5.53 -5.93 -8.43
N ASP A 50 6.62 -6.48 -8.94
CA ASP A 50 6.78 -6.67 -10.37
C ASP A 50 6.10 -7.99 -10.78
N LYS A 51 5.35 -7.99 -11.89
CA LYS A 51 4.81 -9.20 -12.51
C LYS A 51 5.93 -10.17 -12.94
N HIS A 52 7.13 -9.65 -13.19
CA HIS A 52 8.31 -10.42 -13.58
C HIS A 52 9.29 -10.71 -12.44
N GLY A 53 8.91 -10.45 -11.18
CA GLY A 53 9.74 -10.80 -10.02
C GLY A 53 11.02 -9.98 -9.86
N ARG A 54 11.18 -8.86 -10.59
CA ARG A 54 12.35 -7.98 -10.51
C ARG A 54 12.06 -6.68 -9.76
N ASP A 55 11.41 -6.74 -8.60
CA ASP A 55 11.44 -5.58 -7.69
C ASP A 55 12.44 -5.82 -6.56
N GLY A 56 13.71 -5.60 -6.91
CA GLY A 56 14.86 -5.74 -6.03
C GLY A 56 15.17 -4.50 -5.19
N ARG A 57 14.31 -3.47 -5.14
CA ARG A 57 14.62 -2.26 -4.34
C ARG A 57 13.41 -1.71 -3.58
N ARG A 58 13.49 -1.90 -2.25
CA ARG A 58 12.82 -1.14 -1.17
C ARG A 58 11.37 -1.47 -0.84
N SER A 59 10.79 -2.49 -1.43
CA SER A 59 9.69 -3.21 -0.79
C SER A 59 10.31 -4.17 0.23
N THR A 60 9.74 -4.35 1.42
CA THR A 60 10.12 -5.43 2.34
C THR A 60 9.74 -6.76 1.68
N ALA A 61 10.51 -7.15 0.67
CA ALA A 61 10.22 -8.27 -0.19
C ALA A 61 10.34 -9.53 0.66
N GLY A 62 9.19 -10.08 1.04
CA GLY A 62 9.15 -11.39 1.65
C GLY A 62 9.76 -12.41 0.70
N LYS A 63 10.23 -13.54 1.25
CA LYS A 63 10.93 -14.64 0.56
C LYS A 63 10.18 -15.25 -0.66
N LEU A 64 8.96 -14.78 -0.96
CA LEU A 64 8.05 -15.27 -2.00
C LEU A 64 7.61 -14.17 -3.00
N GLY A 65 8.28 -13.02 -3.04
CA GLY A 65 7.87 -11.91 -3.92
C GLY A 65 6.51 -11.32 -3.52
N LEU A 66 6.25 -11.28 -2.20
CA LEU A 66 5.12 -10.59 -1.60
C LEU A 66 5.63 -9.27 -0.98
N THR A 67 4.95 -8.18 -1.27
CA THR A 67 5.22 -6.89 -0.62
C THR A 67 4.27 -6.71 0.56
N LEU A 68 4.82 -6.58 1.76
CA LEU A 68 4.05 -6.33 2.98
C LEU A 68 4.15 -4.86 3.39
N PHE A 69 3.01 -4.18 3.48
CA PHE A 69 2.90 -2.89 4.15
C PHE A 69 2.38 -3.12 5.57
N PRO A 70 3.18 -2.83 6.61
CA PRO A 70 2.72 -2.91 7.99
C PRO A 70 1.61 -1.90 8.25
N ARG A 71 0.94 -2.04 9.39
CA ARG A 71 -0.14 -1.14 9.81
C ARG A 71 0.30 0.33 9.75
N GLY A 72 -0.48 1.14 9.05
CA GLY A 72 -0.26 2.59 8.96
C GLY A 72 -0.72 3.34 10.21
N GLN A 73 -0.38 4.62 10.28
CA GLN A 73 -0.84 5.50 11.36
C GLN A 73 -2.32 5.83 11.20
N SER A 74 -3.03 5.88 12.33
CA SER A 74 -4.48 6.15 12.32
C SER A 74 -4.94 6.97 13.50
N TYR A 75 -5.92 7.84 13.28
CA TYR A 75 -6.64 8.58 14.32
C TYR A 75 -8.14 8.56 14.03
N GLY A 76 -8.97 8.31 15.05
CA GLY A 76 -10.43 8.23 14.88
C GLY A 76 -10.89 7.18 13.84
N GLY A 77 -10.12 6.10 13.65
CA GLY A 77 -10.43 5.05 12.65
C GLY A 77 -10.13 5.44 11.20
N ARG A 78 -9.33 6.49 10.96
CA ARG A 78 -8.92 6.95 9.61
C ARG A 78 -7.42 6.92 9.48
N ALA A 79 -6.92 6.59 8.28
CA ALA A 79 -5.51 6.73 7.94
C ALA A 79 -5.07 8.21 8.05
N ILE A 80 -3.88 8.44 8.62
CA ILE A 80 -3.26 9.75 8.70
C ILE A 80 -1.83 9.67 8.16
N HIS A 81 -1.35 10.76 7.56
CA HIS A 81 0.06 10.84 7.19
C HIS A 81 0.89 10.84 8.47
N SER A 82 1.95 10.03 8.51
CA SER A 82 3.01 10.24 9.50
C SER A 82 3.57 11.63 9.26
N SER A 83 3.42 12.53 10.24
CA SER A 83 4.19 13.77 10.24
C SER A 83 5.67 13.39 10.11
N PRO A 84 6.44 13.98 9.18
CA PRO A 84 7.88 13.79 9.22
C PRO A 84 8.31 14.23 10.61
N SER A 85 8.88 13.31 11.40
CA SER A 85 9.55 13.69 12.63
C SER A 85 10.55 14.76 12.25
N SER A 86 10.40 15.97 12.77
CA SER A 86 11.40 17.02 12.69
C SER A 86 12.71 16.44 13.21
N LEU A 87 13.57 15.97 12.30
CA LEU A 87 14.91 15.53 12.63
C LEU A 87 15.68 16.80 12.99
N THR A 88 15.86 16.96 14.30
CA THR A 88 16.84 17.85 14.95
C THR A 88 18.23 17.27 14.75
#